data_AF-A0A8S3HRY6-F1
#
_entry.id   AF-A0A8S3HRY6-F1
#
_cell.length_a   1.000
_cell.length_b   1.000
_cell.length_c   1.000
_cell.angle_alpha   90.00
_cell.angle_beta   90.00
_cell.angle_gamma   90.00
#
_symmetry.space_group_name_H-M   'P 1'
#
loop_
_entity.id
_entity.type
_entity.pdbx_description
1 polymer ?
#
loop_
_entity_poly.entity_id
_entity_poly.type
_entity_poly.pdbx_seq_one_letter_code
_entity_poly.pdbx_strand_id
1 'polypeptide(L)'
;ELDDKLFVINAFLNIIWATGFLIFWRRRQAELAFKWNTLDMEQIEATRSAYTGELRRSSVTHQNEVYYPSWKRLLFRLFVTIPMIGINIVLVSFLILLIIRFQSWVDRQLKDGHLPHLMSLTELFPKILLALVTTIFSDVYKSVCRWLTIKENYREQQKHDDQMVGKLFACACVNSYFSVFYIALFTHKYIRLSHQLTTIFVIKQFWGNIKVKTFALLDAFKGFVRELAMLDLSI
;
A
#
# COMPACT_ATOMS: atom_id res chain seq x y z
N GLU A 1 3.89 -21.98 31.69
CA GLU A 1 5.31 -22.34 31.51
C GLU A 1 5.60 -23.07 30.19
N LEU A 2 4.96 -24.22 29.89
CA LEU A 2 5.15 -24.89 28.59
C LEU A 2 4.63 -24.05 27.42
N ASP A 3 3.45 -23.45 27.56
CA ASP A 3 2.86 -22.57 26.55
C ASP A 3 3.73 -21.33 26.29
N ASP A 4 4.27 -20.72 27.35
CA ASP A 4 5.17 -19.56 27.24
C ASP A 4 6.44 -19.91 26.46
N LYS A 5 7.03 -21.08 26.74
CA LYS A 5 8.20 -21.60 26.00
C LYS A 5 7.85 -21.86 24.53
N LEU A 6 6.67 -22.40 24.24
CA LEU A 6 6.19 -22.65 22.87
C LEU A 6 5.99 -21.34 22.08
N PHE A 7 5.44 -20.29 22.70
CA PHE A 7 5.29 -18.97 22.07
C PHE A 7 6.65 -18.37 21.69
N VAL A 8 7.63 -18.46 22.58
CA VAL A 8 8.98 -17.95 22.33
C VAL A 8 9.66 -18.72 21.19
N ILE A 9 9.59 -20.05 21.20
CA ILE A 9 10.15 -20.90 20.12
C ILE A 9 9.49 -20.56 18.78
N ASN A 10 8.17 -20.42 18.75
CA ASN A 10 7.44 -20.06 17.53
C ASN A 10 7.84 -18.67 17.01
N ALA A 11 8.07 -17.68 17.88
CA ALA A 11 8.53 -16.36 17.48
C ALA A 11 9.91 -16.41 16.81
N PHE A 12 10.87 -17.14 17.40
CA PHE A 12 12.19 -17.33 16.80
C PHE A 12 12.12 -18.05 15.45
N LEU A 13 11.33 -19.12 15.37
CA LEU A 13 11.14 -19.85 14.11
C LEU A 13 10.56 -18.96 13.01
N ASN A 14 9.58 -18.10 13.31
CA ASN A 14 9.01 -17.16 12.35
C ASN A 14 10.04 -16.14 11.86
N ILE A 15 10.88 -15.60 12.75
CA ILE A 15 11.94 -14.65 12.37
C ILE A 15 12.98 -15.31 11.46
N ILE A 16 13.42 -16.53 11.82
CA ILE A 16 14.38 -17.31 11.04
C ILE A 16 13.79 -17.64 9.67
N TRP A 17 12.55 -18.14 9.63
CA TRP A 17 11.87 -18.48 8.40
C TRP A 17 11.69 -17.26 7.48
N ALA A 18 11.20 -16.13 8.02
CA ALA A 18 11.00 -14.91 7.24
C ALA A 18 12.32 -14.37 6.67
N THR A 19 13.38 -14.36 7.47
CA THR A 19 14.71 -13.89 7.04
C THR A 19 15.32 -14.84 6.01
N GLY A 20 15.24 -16.16 6.25
CA GLY A 20 15.70 -17.19 5.33
C GLY A 20 14.97 -17.11 3.98
N PHE A 21 13.65 -16.92 4.01
CA PHE A 21 12.83 -16.74 2.82
C PHE A 21 13.26 -15.50 2.02
N LEU A 22 13.46 -14.34 2.67
CA LEU A 22 13.90 -13.12 2.00
C LEU A 22 15.29 -13.27 1.36
N ILE A 23 16.23 -13.92 2.06
CA ILE A 23 17.57 -14.20 1.52
C ILE A 23 17.49 -15.13 0.31
N PHE A 24 16.71 -16.21 0.43
CA PHE A 24 16.50 -17.16 -0.66
C PHE A 24 15.87 -16.49 -1.87
N TRP A 25 14.81 -15.69 -1.66
CA TRP A 25 14.12 -14.99 -2.73
C TRP A 25 15.03 -13.98 -3.43
N ARG A 26 15.84 -13.22 -2.69
CA ARG A 26 16.82 -12.28 -3.27
C ARG A 26 17.83 -13.01 -4.16
N ARG A 27 18.32 -14.18 -3.73
CA ARG A 27 19.22 -15.02 -4.56
C ARG A 27 18.51 -15.51 -5.82
N ARG A 28 17.27 -15.97 -5.68
CA ARG A 28 16.46 -16.46 -6.81
C ARG A 28 16.15 -15.36 -7.82
N GLN A 29 15.83 -14.16 -7.35
CA GLN A 29 15.60 -12.99 -8.20
C GLN A 29 16.84 -12.65 -9.03
N ALA A 30 18.04 -12.68 -8.43
CA ALA A 30 19.28 -12.42 -9.15
C ALA A 30 19.59 -13.49 -10.21
N GLU A 31 19.36 -14.77 -9.89
CA GLU A 31 19.53 -15.86 -10.85
C GLU A 31 18.56 -15.71 -12.05
N LEU A 32 17.31 -15.33 -11.78
CA LEU A 32 16.31 -15.09 -12.83
C LEU A 32 16.67 -13.86 -13.68
N ALA A 33 17.08 -12.76 -13.06
CA ALA A 33 17.53 -11.57 -13.78
C ALA A 33 18.75 -11.84 -14.66
N PHE A 34 19.68 -12.69 -14.20
CA PHE A 34 20.80 -13.14 -15.01
C PHE A 34 20.34 -14.03 -16.17
N LYS A 35 19.49 -15.03 -15.91
CA LYS A 35 18.94 -15.93 -16.95
C LYS A 35 18.15 -15.19 -18.02
N TRP A 36 17.44 -14.14 -17.64
CA TRP A 36 16.66 -13.29 -18.56
C TRP A 36 17.47 -12.13 -19.14
N ASN A 37 18.76 -12.01 -18.79
CA ASN A 37 19.65 -10.94 -19.24
C ASN A 37 19.10 -9.51 -18.97
N THR A 38 18.39 -9.34 -17.86
CA THR A 38 17.80 -8.05 -17.45
C THR A 38 18.57 -7.34 -16.34
N LEU A 39 19.74 -7.87 -15.97
CA LEU A 39 20.50 -7.42 -14.80
C LEU A 39 20.95 -5.94 -14.89
N ASP A 40 21.34 -5.48 -16.09
CA ASP A 40 21.87 -4.13 -16.32
C ASP A 40 20.89 -3.19 -17.04
N MET A 41 19.65 -3.64 -17.30
CA MET A 41 18.65 -2.85 -18.04
C MET A 41 18.25 -1.55 -17.33
N GLU A 42 18.35 -1.49 -16.00
CA GLU A 42 18.04 -0.28 -15.21
C GLU A 42 18.99 0.89 -15.52
N GLN A 43 20.24 0.61 -15.92
CA GLN A 43 21.22 1.66 -16.26
C GLN A 43 21.00 2.23 -17.68
N ILE A 44 20.36 1.45 -18.55
CA ILE A 44 20.10 1.77 -19.96
C ILE A 44 18.71 2.41 -20.12
N GLU A 45 17.95 2.53 -19.02
CA GLU A 45 16.59 3.05 -19.06
C GLU A 45 16.55 4.48 -19.64
N ALA A 46 15.66 4.67 -20.63
CA ALA A 46 15.47 5.96 -21.26
C ALA A 46 14.97 6.98 -20.23
N THR A 47 15.40 8.24 -20.41
CA THR A 47 14.88 9.33 -19.57
C THR A 47 13.39 9.52 -19.84
N ARG A 48 12.60 9.61 -18.77
CA ARG A 48 11.16 9.79 -18.81
C ARG A 48 10.81 11.08 -19.58
N SER A 49 9.83 11.01 -20.47
CA SER A 49 9.41 12.15 -21.32
C SER A 49 8.96 13.39 -20.52
N ALA A 50 8.40 13.18 -19.32
CA ALA A 50 7.95 14.23 -18.42
C ALA A 50 9.04 14.76 -17.47
N TYR A 51 10.30 14.36 -17.66
CA TYR A 51 11.44 14.86 -16.89
C TYR A 51 11.85 16.26 -17.38
N THR A 52 11.98 17.21 -16.45
CA THR A 52 12.28 18.62 -16.74
C THR A 52 13.59 19.07 -16.10
N GLY A 53 14.30 20.01 -16.69
CA GLY A 53 15.58 20.48 -16.15
C GLY A 53 16.31 21.42 -17.10
N GLU A 54 17.54 21.77 -16.72
CA GLU A 54 18.40 22.64 -17.51
C GLU A 54 19.21 21.78 -18.48
N LEU A 55 19.33 22.21 -19.75
CA LEU A 55 20.17 21.53 -20.73
C LEU A 55 21.64 21.72 -20.35
N ARG A 56 22.32 20.62 -20.05
CA ARG A 56 23.75 20.60 -19.74
C ARG A 56 24.44 19.53 -20.58
N ARG A 57 25.66 19.82 -21.02
CA ARG A 57 26.49 18.80 -21.67
C ARG A 57 26.97 17.80 -20.62
N SER A 58 26.65 16.52 -20.82
CA SER A 58 27.08 15.44 -19.93
C SER A 58 28.61 15.36 -19.88
N SER A 59 29.18 15.16 -18.70
CA SER A 59 30.62 14.95 -18.52
C SER A 59 31.08 13.56 -18.97
N VAL A 60 30.16 12.62 -19.17
CA VAL A 60 30.46 11.22 -19.51
C VAL A 60 30.12 10.92 -20.96
N THR A 61 28.92 11.28 -21.42
CA THR A 61 28.47 10.97 -22.79
C THR A 61 28.75 12.11 -23.78
N HIS A 62 29.18 13.29 -23.29
CA HIS A 62 29.39 14.52 -24.08
C HIS A 62 28.17 14.99 -24.91
N GLN A 63 27.00 14.39 -24.71
CA GLN A 63 25.74 14.78 -25.32
C GLN A 63 25.01 15.79 -24.43
N ASN A 64 24.13 16.59 -25.03
CA ASN A 64 23.27 17.50 -24.28
C ASN A 64 22.19 16.68 -23.55
N GLU A 65 22.27 16.62 -22.22
CA GLU A 65 21.27 15.97 -21.38
C GLU A 65 20.54 17.01 -20.52
N VAL A 66 19.27 16.74 -20.25
CA VAL A 66 18.49 17.52 -19.30
C VAL A 66 18.97 17.15 -17.90
N TYR A 67 19.38 18.12 -17.09
CA TYR A 67 19.87 17.90 -15.74
C TYR A 67 19.03 18.66 -14.71
N TYR A 68 18.58 17.95 -13.67
CA TYR A 68 17.91 18.53 -12.51
C TYR A 68 18.81 18.38 -11.28
N PRO A 69 19.15 19.48 -10.58
CA PRO A 69 20.07 19.42 -9.45
C PRO A 69 19.51 18.61 -8.28
N SER A 70 20.27 17.61 -7.84
CA SER A 70 19.88 16.69 -6.76
C SER A 70 19.62 17.39 -5.42
N TRP A 71 20.30 18.52 -5.14
CA TRP A 71 20.09 19.28 -3.92
C TRP A 71 18.71 19.95 -3.85
N LYS A 72 18.20 20.47 -4.97
CA LYS A 72 16.84 21.03 -5.05
C LYS A 72 15.80 19.94 -4.79
N ARG A 73 16.02 18.74 -5.35
CA ARG A 73 15.18 17.56 -5.12
C ARG A 73 15.20 17.13 -3.65
N LEU A 74 16.39 17.10 -3.04
CA LEU A 74 16.54 16.72 -1.64
C LEU A 74 15.81 17.70 -0.70
N LEU A 75 15.94 19.00 -0.94
CA LEU A 75 15.22 20.02 -0.17
C LEU A 75 13.71 19.86 -0.33
N PHE A 76 13.20 19.71 -1.55
CA PHE A 76 11.77 19.47 -1.77
C PHE A 76 11.29 18.21 -1.05
N ARG A 77 12.06 17.12 -1.10
CA ARG A 77 11.73 15.88 -0.41
C ARG A 77 11.70 16.06 1.12
N LEU A 78 12.68 16.74 1.68
CA LEU A 78 12.79 16.94 3.12
C LEU A 78 11.71 17.88 3.66
N PHE A 79 11.47 19.00 2.99
CA PHE A 79 10.57 20.06 3.47
C PHE A 79 9.12 19.92 3.03
N VAL A 80 8.83 19.15 1.97
CA VAL A 80 7.46 18.99 1.44
C VAL A 80 7.03 17.54 1.53
N THR A 81 7.80 16.62 0.94
CA THR A 81 7.35 15.23 0.79
C THR A 81 7.23 14.50 2.12
N ILE A 82 8.31 14.46 2.90
CA ILE A 82 8.35 13.77 4.19
C ILE A 82 7.31 14.33 5.16
N PRO A 83 7.18 15.66 5.38
CA PRO A 83 6.17 16.19 6.29
C PRO A 83 4.75 15.94 5.80
N MET A 84 4.48 15.99 4.48
CA MET A 84 3.15 15.69 3.95
C MET A 84 2.75 14.23 4.21
N ILE A 85 3.68 13.28 4.02
CA ILE A 85 3.46 11.87 4.36
C ILE A 85 3.27 11.72 5.88
N GLY A 86 4.07 12.41 6.69
CA GLY A 86 3.94 12.39 8.16
C GLY A 86 2.58 12.90 8.63
N ILE A 87 2.13 14.04 8.12
CA ILE A 87 0.80 14.62 8.41
C ILE A 87 -0.30 13.62 8.02
N ASN A 88 -0.18 12.98 6.85
CA ASN A 88 -1.13 11.97 6.42
C ASN A 88 -1.18 10.77 7.39
N ILE A 89 -0.02 10.24 7.78
CA ILE A 89 0.07 9.14 8.74
C ILE A 89 -0.57 9.51 10.08
N VAL A 90 -0.29 10.71 10.60
CA VAL A 90 -0.89 11.22 11.84
C VAL A 90 -2.40 11.36 11.70
N LEU A 91 -2.88 11.90 10.58
CA LEU A 91 -4.31 12.09 10.33
C LEU A 91 -5.06 10.75 10.25
N VAL A 92 -4.54 9.77 9.51
CA VAL A 92 -5.12 8.42 9.44
C VAL A 92 -5.12 7.76 10.81
N SER A 93 -4.01 7.85 11.54
CA SER A 93 -3.89 7.29 12.88
C SER A 93 -4.94 7.91 13.82
N PHE A 94 -5.09 9.24 13.78
CA PHE A 94 -6.09 9.97 14.56
C PHE A 94 -7.52 9.54 14.23
N LEU A 95 -7.86 9.42 12.94
CA LEU A 95 -9.18 8.95 12.49
C LEU A 95 -9.48 7.54 13.00
N ILE A 96 -8.52 6.61 12.90
CA ILE A 96 -8.66 5.24 13.41
C ILE A 96 -8.90 5.26 14.93
N LEU A 97 -8.15 6.08 15.69
CA LEU A 97 -8.33 6.20 17.14
C LEU A 97 -9.71 6.74 17.51
N LEU A 98 -10.15 7.82 16.85
CA LEU A 98 -11.47 8.44 17.07
C LEU A 98 -12.56 7.39 16.88
N ILE A 99 -12.41 6.54 15.87
CA ILE A 99 -13.40 5.53 15.54
C ILE A 99 -13.40 4.36 16.53
N ILE A 100 -12.23 3.89 16.97
CA ILE A 100 -12.17 2.88 18.05
C ILE A 100 -12.82 3.41 19.34
N ARG A 101 -12.64 4.70 19.64
CA ARG A 101 -13.28 5.37 20.79
C ARG A 101 -14.78 5.49 20.60
N PHE A 102 -15.23 5.92 19.42
CA PHE A 102 -16.65 6.01 19.08
C PHE A 102 -17.34 4.65 19.15
N GLN A 103 -16.74 3.60 18.57
CA GLN A 103 -17.24 2.23 18.67
C GLN A 103 -17.35 1.77 20.13
N SER A 104 -16.33 2.06 20.95
CA SER A 104 -16.37 1.71 22.38
C SER A 104 -17.42 2.49 23.18
N TRP A 105 -17.82 3.68 22.71
CA TRP A 105 -18.93 4.44 23.28
C TRP A 105 -20.28 3.84 22.87
N VAL A 106 -20.48 3.52 21.58
CA VAL A 106 -21.68 2.85 21.08
C VAL A 106 -21.88 1.49 21.78
N ASP A 107 -20.82 0.69 21.91
CA ASP A 107 -20.82 -0.60 22.61
C ASP A 107 -21.31 -0.47 24.08
N ARG A 108 -21.04 0.68 24.74
CA ARG A 108 -21.48 0.94 26.12
C ARG A 108 -22.96 1.30 26.16
N GLN A 109 -23.40 2.22 25.31
CA GLN A 109 -24.80 2.63 25.22
C GLN A 109 -25.74 1.46 24.86
N LEU A 110 -25.25 0.51 24.07
CA LEU A 110 -25.98 -0.70 23.70
C LEU A 110 -26.13 -1.68 24.88
N LYS A 111 -25.13 -1.76 25.77
CA LYS A 111 -25.17 -2.59 26.98
C LYS A 111 -26.09 -2.01 28.06
N ASP A 112 -26.19 -0.70 28.13
CA ASP A 112 -27.03 0.00 29.10
C ASP A 112 -28.53 -0.02 28.73
N GLY A 113 -28.94 -0.83 27.75
CA GLY A 113 -30.34 -1.22 27.50
C GLY A 113 -31.22 -0.17 26.81
N HIS A 114 -30.67 0.95 26.33
CA HIS A 114 -31.47 2.06 25.79
C HIS A 114 -32.04 1.81 24.37
N LEU A 115 -31.55 0.82 23.61
CA LEU A 115 -32.07 0.47 22.26
C LEU A 115 -32.12 -1.06 22.01
N PRO A 116 -33.24 -1.74 22.31
CA PRO A 116 -33.32 -3.20 22.16
C PRO A 116 -33.64 -3.67 20.72
N HIS A 117 -34.26 -2.85 19.85
CA HIS A 117 -34.84 -3.36 18.59
C HIS A 117 -33.98 -3.17 17.32
N LEU A 118 -32.93 -2.33 17.36
CA LEU A 118 -32.05 -2.03 16.23
C LEU A 118 -30.57 -2.40 16.47
N MET A 119 -30.32 -3.27 17.46
CA MET A 119 -28.99 -3.58 18.02
C MET A 119 -27.92 -3.90 16.95
N SER A 120 -28.27 -4.67 15.91
CA SER A 120 -27.36 -5.06 14.83
C SER A 120 -26.99 -3.88 13.90
N LEU A 121 -27.96 -3.02 13.57
CA LEU A 121 -27.74 -1.89 12.67
C LEU A 121 -26.94 -0.76 13.34
N THR A 122 -27.17 -0.53 14.64
CA THR A 122 -26.44 0.49 15.41
C THR A 122 -24.98 0.11 15.63
N GLU A 123 -24.65 -1.18 15.74
CA GLU A 123 -23.27 -1.67 15.86
C GLU A 123 -22.51 -1.61 14.52
N LEU A 124 -23.22 -1.77 13.40
CA LEU A 124 -22.63 -1.79 12.06
C LEU A 124 -22.37 -0.37 11.51
N PHE A 125 -23.19 0.60 11.89
CA PHE A 125 -23.10 1.98 11.40
C PHE A 125 -21.70 2.63 11.57
N PRO A 126 -21.05 2.57 12.75
CA PRO A 126 -19.69 3.08 12.93
C PRO A 126 -18.66 2.42 12.02
N LYS A 127 -18.83 1.11 11.77
CA LYS A 127 -17.90 0.29 10.96
C LYS A 127 -18.02 0.64 9.47
N ILE A 128 -19.25 0.85 8.98
CA ILE A 128 -19.50 1.27 7.59
C ILE A 128 -18.98 2.70 7.36
N LEU A 129 -19.31 3.64 8.26
CA LEU A 129 -18.85 5.03 8.17
C LEU A 129 -17.32 5.09 8.12
N LEU A 130 -16.65 4.31 8.97
CA LEU A 130 -15.19 4.15 8.97
C LEU A 130 -14.67 3.67 7.61
N ALA A 131 -15.22 2.58 7.09
CA ALA A 131 -14.78 2.01 5.84
C ALA A 131 -14.91 3.02 4.68
N LEU A 132 -16.01 3.77 4.66
CA LEU A 132 -16.24 4.83 3.68
C LEU A 132 -15.22 5.96 3.78
N VAL A 133 -15.07 6.56 4.97
CA VAL A 133 -14.16 7.70 5.20
C VAL A 133 -12.71 7.32 4.88
N THR A 134 -12.28 6.13 5.33
CA THR A 134 -10.91 5.66 5.12
C THR A 134 -10.62 5.35 3.66
N THR A 135 -11.62 4.85 2.91
CA THR A 135 -11.49 4.61 1.46
C THR A 135 -11.35 5.93 0.70
N ILE A 136 -12.23 6.89 0.97
CA ILE A 136 -12.18 8.23 0.34
C ILE A 136 -10.82 8.88 0.62
N PHE A 137 -10.38 8.84 1.88
CA PHE A 137 -9.12 9.44 2.29
C PHE A 137 -7.90 8.76 1.62
N SER A 138 -7.94 7.43 1.48
CA SER A 138 -6.90 6.67 0.77
C SER A 138 -6.81 7.06 -0.71
N ASP A 139 -7.94 7.31 -1.37
CA ASP A 139 -7.96 7.71 -2.78
C ASP A 139 -7.48 9.16 -2.98
N VAL A 140 -7.86 10.06 -2.08
CA VAL A 140 -7.30 11.42 -2.04
C VAL A 140 -5.79 11.38 -1.85
N TYR A 141 -5.30 10.56 -0.91
CA TYR A 141 -3.87 10.42 -0.67
C TYR A 141 -3.10 9.84 -1.87
N LYS A 142 -3.69 8.90 -2.62
CA LYS A 142 -3.08 8.43 -3.88
C LYS A 142 -2.89 9.57 -4.87
N SER A 143 -3.87 10.46 -5.00
CA SER A 143 -3.77 11.63 -5.86
C SER A 143 -2.69 12.60 -5.38
N VAL A 144 -2.59 12.82 -4.07
CA VAL A 144 -1.50 13.61 -3.46
C VAL A 144 -0.13 12.98 -3.75
N CYS A 145 0.02 11.67 -3.56
CA CYS A 145 1.28 10.96 -3.83
C CYS A 145 1.71 11.06 -5.29
N ARG A 146 0.76 10.93 -6.22
CA ARG A 146 1.02 11.12 -7.67
C ARG A 146 1.52 12.53 -7.93
N TRP A 147 0.81 13.54 -7.44
CA TRP A 147 1.19 14.94 -7.61
C TRP A 147 2.59 15.22 -7.05
N LEU A 148 2.87 14.73 -5.84
CA LEU A 148 4.13 14.93 -5.14
C LEU A 148 5.31 14.27 -5.87
N THR A 149 5.09 13.05 -6.41
CA THR A 149 6.13 12.32 -7.16
C THR A 149 6.41 12.93 -8.53
N ILE A 150 5.38 13.47 -9.20
CA ILE A 150 5.57 14.27 -10.42
C ILE A 150 6.42 15.51 -10.13
N LYS A 151 6.18 16.19 -9.00
CA LYS A 151 6.95 17.38 -8.59
C LYS A 151 8.40 17.07 -8.18
N GLU A 152 8.68 15.90 -7.62
CA GLU A 152 10.04 15.45 -7.31
C GLU A 152 10.90 15.20 -8.55
N ASN A 153 10.26 15.03 -9.72
CA ASN A 153 10.90 15.03 -11.03
C ASN A 153 12.07 14.03 -11.15
N TYR A 154 11.75 12.74 -11.10
CA TYR A 154 12.70 11.65 -11.33
C TYR A 154 13.02 11.48 -12.83
N ARG A 155 14.28 11.08 -13.11
CA ARG A 155 14.80 10.92 -14.47
C ARG A 155 14.28 9.64 -15.10
N GLU A 156 14.36 8.53 -14.39
CA GLU A 156 13.95 7.20 -14.84
C GLU A 156 12.50 6.89 -14.44
N GLN A 157 11.77 6.12 -15.27
CA GLN A 157 10.38 5.76 -15.01
C GLN A 157 10.30 4.76 -13.85
N GLN A 158 11.20 3.79 -13.79
CA GLN A 158 11.27 2.82 -12.70
C GLN A 158 11.45 3.52 -11.34
N LYS A 159 12.39 4.46 -11.23
CA LYS A 159 12.60 5.21 -9.98
C LYS A 159 11.43 6.10 -9.60
N HIS A 160 10.74 6.69 -10.58
CA HIS A 160 9.50 7.43 -10.31
C HIS A 160 8.45 6.52 -9.68
N ASP A 161 8.24 5.33 -10.25
CA ASP A 161 7.20 4.41 -9.82
C ASP A 161 7.55 3.75 -8.49
N ASP A 162 8.80 3.36 -8.26
CA ASP A 162 9.28 2.83 -6.98
C ASP A 162 9.05 3.83 -5.83
N GLN A 163 9.37 5.11 -6.06
CA GLN A 163 9.16 6.16 -5.06
C GLN A 163 7.66 6.41 -4.81
N MET A 164 6.82 6.35 -5.85
CA MET A 164 5.38 6.44 -5.69
C MET A 164 4.84 5.26 -4.86
N VAL A 165 5.24 4.03 -5.20
CA VAL A 165 4.83 2.80 -4.51
C VAL A 165 5.28 2.84 -3.05
N GLY A 166 6.50 3.28 -2.76
CA GLY A 166 6.99 3.41 -1.38
C GLY A 166 6.13 4.33 -0.52
N LYS A 167 5.71 5.49 -1.05
CA LYS A 167 4.85 6.46 -0.33
C LYS A 167 3.45 5.90 -0.08
N LEU A 168 2.89 5.19 -1.08
CA LEU A 168 1.60 4.52 -0.96
C LEU A 168 1.65 3.37 0.05
N PHE A 169 2.73 2.59 0.02
CA PHE A 169 2.95 1.47 0.92
C PHE A 169 3.01 1.93 2.37
N ALA A 170 3.74 3.01 2.68
CA ALA A 170 3.82 3.56 4.04
C ALA A 170 2.44 3.87 4.64
N CYS A 171 1.57 4.55 3.88
CA CYS A 171 0.20 4.84 4.32
C CYS A 171 -0.66 3.56 4.42
N ALA A 172 -0.52 2.64 3.46
CA ALA A 172 -1.27 1.39 3.46
C ALA A 172 -0.91 0.49 4.65
N CYS A 173 0.37 0.48 5.05
CA CYS A 173 0.87 -0.18 6.24
C CYS A 173 0.23 0.37 7.52
N VAL A 174 0.25 1.69 7.70
CA VAL A 174 -0.38 2.33 8.85
C VAL A 174 -1.86 2.00 8.87
N ASN A 175 -2.58 2.19 7.76
CA ASN A 175 -4.01 1.92 7.71
C ASN A 175 -4.35 0.45 8.06
N SER A 176 -3.55 -0.51 7.59
CA SER A 176 -3.80 -1.94 7.82
C SER A 176 -3.45 -2.42 9.22
N TYR A 177 -2.39 -1.89 9.82
CA TYR A 177 -1.80 -2.46 11.04
C TYR A 177 -1.94 -1.57 12.27
N PHE A 178 -2.18 -0.27 12.11
CA PHE A 178 -2.25 0.67 13.23
C PHE A 178 -3.36 0.32 14.23
N SER A 179 -4.57 -0.05 13.75
CA SER A 179 -5.67 -0.49 14.63
C SER A 179 -5.27 -1.73 15.45
N VAL A 180 -4.63 -2.70 14.80
CA VAL A 180 -4.17 -3.95 15.42
C VAL A 180 -3.12 -3.65 16.48
N PHE A 181 -2.11 -2.82 16.17
CA PHE A 181 -1.10 -2.38 17.12
C PHE A 181 -1.71 -1.64 18.31
N TYR A 182 -2.65 -0.73 18.06
CA TYR A 182 -3.31 0.02 19.13
C TYR A 182 -4.07 -0.90 20.10
N ILE A 183 -4.83 -1.86 19.58
CA ILE A 183 -5.59 -2.80 20.42
C ILE A 183 -4.66 -3.73 21.20
N ALA A 184 -3.60 -4.22 20.55
CA ALA A 184 -2.63 -5.11 21.18
C ALA A 184 -1.86 -4.43 22.32
N LEU A 185 -1.38 -3.20 22.11
CA LEU A 185 -0.50 -2.50 23.07
C LEU A 185 -1.27 -1.72 24.14
N PHE A 186 -2.40 -1.09 23.81
CA PHE A 186 -3.09 -0.18 24.74
C PHE A 186 -4.37 -0.76 25.34
N THR A 187 -5.03 -1.69 24.65
CA THR A 187 -6.32 -2.24 25.11
C THR A 187 -6.19 -3.63 25.71
N HIS A 188 -5.11 -4.37 25.43
CA HIS A 188 -4.85 -5.74 25.89
C HIS A 188 -6.03 -6.73 25.71
N LYS A 189 -6.92 -6.46 24.73
CA LYS A 189 -8.10 -7.31 24.44
C LYS A 189 -7.77 -8.30 23.33
N TYR A 190 -7.13 -9.41 23.68
CA TYR A 190 -6.69 -10.45 22.75
C TYR A 190 -7.84 -11.07 21.92
N ILE A 191 -9.03 -11.24 22.49
CA ILE A 191 -10.22 -11.70 21.76
C ILE A 191 -10.59 -10.72 20.62
N ARG A 192 -10.65 -9.42 20.93
CA ARG A 192 -11.01 -8.37 19.95
C ARG A 192 -9.95 -8.26 18.86
N LEU A 193 -8.67 -8.44 19.23
CA LEU A 193 -7.54 -8.50 18.30
C LEU A 193 -7.67 -9.69 17.33
N SER A 194 -7.93 -10.89 17.85
CA SER A 194 -8.10 -12.10 17.04
C SER A 194 -9.24 -11.94 16.04
N HIS A 195 -10.40 -11.44 16.48
CA HIS A 195 -11.52 -11.21 15.56
C HIS A 195 -11.17 -10.21 14.46
N GLN A 196 -10.53 -9.09 14.79
CA GLN A 196 -10.13 -8.10 13.77
C GLN A 196 -9.11 -8.66 12.78
N LEU A 197 -8.12 -9.42 13.24
CA LEU A 197 -7.12 -10.05 12.38
C LEU A 197 -7.77 -11.06 11.44
N THR A 198 -8.63 -11.94 11.95
CA THR A 198 -9.37 -12.90 11.12
C THR A 198 -10.26 -12.19 10.11
N THR A 199 -10.98 -11.15 10.51
CA THR A 199 -11.82 -10.36 9.60
C THR A 199 -11.00 -9.69 8.51
N ILE A 200 -9.88 -9.04 8.85
CA ILE A 200 -8.99 -8.42 7.86
C ILE A 200 -8.42 -9.46 6.90
N PHE A 201 -7.98 -10.61 7.41
CA PHE A 201 -7.41 -11.68 6.59
C PHE A 201 -8.43 -12.25 5.61
N VAL A 202 -9.61 -12.61 6.11
CA VAL A 202 -10.71 -13.15 5.30
C VAL A 202 -11.14 -12.14 4.24
N ILE A 203 -11.42 -10.89 4.62
CA ILE A 203 -11.85 -9.85 3.68
C ILE A 203 -10.77 -9.61 2.61
N LYS A 204 -9.49 -9.52 2.99
CA LYS A 204 -8.40 -9.31 2.01
C LYS A 204 -8.26 -10.50 1.06
N GLN A 205 -8.36 -11.73 1.55
CA GLN A 205 -8.27 -12.93 0.71
C GLN A 205 -9.43 -13.01 -0.29
N PHE A 206 -10.66 -12.80 0.18
CA PHE A 206 -11.85 -12.80 -0.69
C PHE A 206 -11.80 -11.66 -1.71
N TRP A 207 -11.51 -10.43 -1.26
CA TRP A 207 -11.46 -9.27 -2.15
C TRP A 207 -10.35 -9.37 -3.19
N GLY A 208 -9.17 -9.88 -2.79
CA GLY A 208 -8.07 -10.17 -3.70
C GLY A 208 -8.47 -11.18 -4.78
N ASN A 209 -9.09 -12.29 -4.38
CA ASN A 209 -9.57 -13.31 -5.30
C ASN A 209 -10.64 -12.78 -6.27
N ILE A 210 -11.59 -11.97 -5.79
CA ILE A 210 -12.62 -11.37 -6.64
C ILE A 210 -11.95 -10.45 -7.66
N LYS A 211 -11.10 -9.52 -7.23
CA LYS A 211 -10.43 -8.58 -8.14
C LYS A 211 -9.62 -9.28 -9.22
N VAL A 212 -8.81 -10.27 -8.86
CA VAL A 212 -7.98 -10.99 -9.84
C VAL A 212 -8.85 -11.72 -10.86
N LYS A 213 -9.92 -12.38 -10.41
CA LYS A 213 -10.84 -13.10 -11.30
C LYS A 213 -11.66 -12.17 -12.18
N THR A 214 -12.18 -11.06 -11.65
CA THR A 214 -12.98 -10.11 -12.44
C THR A 214 -12.13 -9.38 -13.48
N PHE A 215 -10.90 -8.99 -13.15
CA PHE A 215 -9.97 -8.42 -14.13
C PHE A 215 -9.63 -9.43 -15.24
N ALA A 216 -9.29 -10.67 -14.87
CA ALA A 216 -8.99 -11.71 -15.85
C ALA A 216 -10.17 -11.99 -16.80
N LEU A 217 -11.40 -12.03 -16.28
CA LEU A 217 -12.61 -12.19 -17.10
C LEU A 217 -12.88 -10.99 -18.00
N LEU A 218 -12.68 -9.76 -17.52
CA LEU A 218 -12.86 -8.54 -18.31
C LEU A 218 -11.85 -8.47 -19.46
N ASP A 219 -10.60 -8.84 -19.21
CA ASP A 219 -9.56 -8.84 -20.24
C ASP A 219 -9.80 -9.97 -21.26
N ALA A 220 -10.21 -11.15 -20.82
CA ALA A 220 -10.62 -12.24 -21.71
C ALA A 220 -11.83 -11.85 -22.59
N PHE A 221 -12.84 -11.21 -22.01
CA PHE A 221 -14.02 -10.74 -22.73
C PHE A 221 -13.67 -9.65 -23.76
N LYS A 222 -12.82 -8.67 -23.41
CA LYS A 222 -12.33 -7.66 -24.35
C LYS A 222 -11.51 -8.27 -25.49
N GLY A 223 -10.70 -9.29 -25.20
CA GLY A 223 -9.96 -10.06 -26.21
C GLY A 223 -10.91 -10.74 -27.20
N PHE A 224 -11.92 -11.45 -26.69
CA PHE A 224 -12.93 -12.13 -27.51
C PHE A 224 -13.73 -11.16 -28.41
N VAL A 225 -14.16 -10.01 -27.87
CA VAL A 225 -14.87 -8.99 -28.65
C VAL A 225 -13.99 -8.40 -29.75
N ARG A 226 -12.67 -8.22 -29.50
CA ARG A 226 -11.72 -7.78 -30.54
C ARG A 226 -11.56 -8.81 -31.65
N GLU A 227 -11.49 -10.10 -31.33
CA GLU A 227 -11.38 -11.15 -32.34
C GLU A 227 -12.64 -11.25 -33.22
N LEU A 228 -13.83 -11.18 -32.62
CA LEU A 228 -15.09 -11.12 -33.35
C LEU A 228 -15.16 -9.89 -34.29
N ALA A 229 -14.77 -8.72 -33.80
CA ALA A 229 -14.73 -7.51 -34.60
C ALA A 229 -13.74 -7.58 -35.78
N MET A 230 -12.62 -8.30 -35.62
CA MET A 230 -11.68 -8.53 -36.74
C MET A 230 -12.20 -9.54 -37.76
N LEU A 231 -12.97 -10.55 -37.32
CA LEU A 231 -13.62 -11.51 -38.22
C LEU A 231 -14.70 -10.86 -39.08
N ASP A 232 -15.56 -10.01 -38.49
CA ASP A 232 -16.59 -9.24 -39.21
C ASP A 232 -16.01 -8.21 -40.20
N LEU A 233 -14.77 -7.74 -39.98
CA LEU A 233 -14.07 -6.83 -40.91
C LEU A 233 -13.37 -7.55 -42.07
N SER A 234 -13.32 -8.90 -42.06
CA SER A 234 -12.67 -9.71 -43.09
C SER A 234 -13.63 -10.36 -44.09
N ILE A 235 -14.95 -10.21 -43.87
CA ILE A 235 -16.05 -10.67 -44.72
C ILE A 235 -16.63 -9.48 -45.49
#